data_AF-A0A9E3C4W3-F1
#
_entry.id   AF-A0A9E3C4W3-F1
#
_cell.length_a   1.000
_cell.length_b   1.000
_cell.length_c   1.000
_cell.angle_alpha   90.00
_cell.angle_beta   90.00
_cell.angle_gamma   90.00
#
_symmetry.space_group_name_H-M   'P 1'
#
loop_
_entity.id
_entity.type
_entity.pdbx_description
1 polymer ?
#
loop_
_entity_poly.entity_id
_entity_poly.type
_entity_poly.pdbx_seq_one_letter_code
_entity_poly.pdbx_strand_id
1 'polypeptide(L)'
;MINLVNFDNVDQYRHMMDQQLITALEASERLGVSRETLYAYVSRGMIRSDPEPGPGRRRRYNAEDVQALLERKARGRGAEAVASQAM
;
A
#
# COMPACT_ATOMS: atom_id res chain seq x y z
N MET A 1 -19.19 -29.88 -22.53
CA MET A 1 -18.88 -28.43 -22.56
C MET A 1 -18.43 -28.04 -21.16
N ILE A 2 -17.24 -27.49 -21.05
CA ILE A 2 -16.59 -27.10 -19.80
C ILE A 2 -17.13 -25.71 -19.46
N ASN A 3 -17.77 -25.50 -18.29
CA ASN A 3 -18.12 -24.15 -17.86
C ASN A 3 -17.44 -23.80 -16.55
N LEU A 4 -16.42 -22.97 -16.76
CA LEU A 4 -15.70 -22.04 -15.90
C LEU A 4 -16.09 -21.98 -14.41
N VAL A 5 -15.10 -22.28 -13.59
CA VAL A 5 -15.06 -22.08 -12.14
C VAL A 5 -15.31 -20.60 -11.81
N ASN A 6 -16.23 -20.35 -10.88
CA ASN A 6 -16.49 -19.05 -10.24
C ASN A 6 -15.17 -18.34 -9.86
N PHE A 7 -14.91 -17.18 -10.45
CA PHE A 7 -13.72 -16.36 -10.14
C PHE A 7 -13.94 -15.46 -8.90
N ASP A 8 -15.16 -15.37 -8.39
CA ASP A 8 -15.57 -14.39 -7.37
C ASP A 8 -15.18 -14.71 -5.92
N ASN A 9 -14.51 -15.84 -5.67
CA ASN A 9 -14.14 -16.26 -4.31
C ASN A 9 -12.73 -15.79 -3.89
N VAL A 10 -11.85 -15.46 -4.83
CA VAL A 10 -10.45 -15.07 -4.54
C VAL A 10 -10.36 -13.60 -4.13
N ASP A 11 -11.24 -12.76 -4.68
CA ASP A 11 -11.27 -11.31 -4.40
C ASP A 11 -11.75 -11.02 -2.97
N GLN A 12 -12.67 -11.82 -2.41
CA GLN A 12 -13.10 -11.68 -1.02
C GLN A 12 -12.00 -12.03 -0.02
N TYR A 13 -11.15 -13.02 -0.32
CA TYR A 13 -9.98 -13.34 0.51
C TYR A 13 -8.89 -12.26 0.43
N ARG A 14 -8.67 -11.66 -0.76
CA ARG A 14 -7.80 -10.48 -0.88
C ARG A 14 -8.32 -9.32 -0.03
N HIS A 15 -9.61 -9.02 -0.13
CA HIS A 15 -10.21 -7.86 0.56
C HIS A 15 -10.23 -8.02 2.09
N MET A 16 -10.40 -9.24 2.62
CA MET A 16 -10.29 -9.52 4.06
C MET A 16 -8.85 -9.47 4.60
N MET A 17 -7.84 -9.70 3.74
CA MET A 17 -6.41 -9.60 4.10
C MET A 17 -5.88 -8.15 4.00
N ASP A 18 -6.52 -7.29 3.21
CA ASP A 18 -6.07 -5.92 2.91
C ASP A 18 -6.52 -4.84 3.90
N GLN A 19 -7.45 -5.14 4.82
CA GLN A 19 -7.79 -4.24 5.94
C GLN A 19 -6.79 -4.32 7.11
N GLN A 20 -5.61 -4.90 6.89
CA GLN A 20 -4.62 -5.06 7.93
C GLN A 20 -3.92 -3.72 8.25
N LEU A 21 -3.99 -3.35 9.52
CA LEU A 21 -3.30 -2.20 10.09
C LEU A 21 -1.87 -2.58 10.51
N ILE A 22 -0.87 -2.03 9.83
CA ILE A 22 0.55 -2.32 10.06
C ILE A 22 1.26 -1.20 10.84
N THR A 23 2.41 -1.50 11.43
CA THR A 23 3.23 -0.50 12.13
C THR A 23 3.90 0.47 11.17
N ALA A 24 4.39 1.60 11.70
CA ALA A 24 5.22 2.54 10.95
C ALA A 24 6.49 1.89 10.37
N LEU A 25 7.09 0.94 11.11
CA LEU A 25 8.29 0.24 10.68
C LEU A 25 7.98 -0.60 9.43
N GLU A 26 6.99 -1.49 9.52
CA GLU A 26 6.56 -2.33 8.41
C GLU A 26 6.15 -1.51 7.17
N ALA A 27 5.38 -0.45 7.35
CA ALA A 27 4.98 0.42 6.25
C ALA A 27 6.19 1.09 5.57
N SER A 28 7.14 1.59 6.37
CA SER A 28 8.35 2.23 5.85
C SER A 28 9.27 1.26 5.11
N GLU A 29 9.41 0.03 5.62
CA GLU A 29 10.21 -1.04 5.00
C GLU A 29 9.59 -1.50 3.68
N ARG A 30 8.27 -1.73 3.63
CA ARG A 30 7.56 -2.12 2.40
C ARG A 30 7.69 -1.07 1.30
N LEU A 31 7.65 0.22 1.66
CA LEU A 31 7.80 1.32 0.72
C LEU A 31 9.26 1.61 0.34
N GLY A 32 10.23 1.07 1.10
CA GLY A 32 11.65 1.41 0.96
C GLY A 32 11.94 2.89 1.25
N VAL A 33 11.28 3.49 2.25
CA VAL A 33 11.43 4.92 2.59
C VAL A 33 11.67 5.12 4.09
N SER A 34 12.11 6.32 4.48
CA SER A 34 12.20 6.70 5.89
C SER A 34 10.82 6.86 6.54
N ARG A 35 10.74 6.73 7.87
CA ARG A 35 9.51 7.00 8.64
C ARG A 35 9.03 8.44 8.49
N GLU A 36 9.95 9.40 8.31
CA GLU A 36 9.60 10.79 8.02
C GLU A 36 8.86 10.90 6.67
N THR A 37 9.33 10.19 5.65
CA THR A 37 8.67 10.13 4.34
C THR A 37 7.31 9.45 4.42
N LEU A 38 7.20 8.38 5.21
CA LEU A 38 5.90 7.75 5.51
C LEU A 38 4.92 8.77 6.12
N TYR A 39 5.36 9.56 7.10
CA TYR A 39 4.52 10.60 7.71
C TYR A 39 4.13 11.70 6.72
N ALA A 40 5.01 12.05 5.78
CA ALA A 40 4.67 12.96 4.70
C ALA A 40 3.55 12.40 3.81
N TYR A 41 3.56 11.10 3.48
CA TYR A 41 2.47 10.47 2.73
C TYR A 41 1.15 10.48 3.50
N VAL A 42 1.19 10.23 4.80
CA VAL A 42 0.00 10.27 5.66
C VAL A 42 -0.55 11.69 5.77
N SER A 43 0.31 12.69 5.99
CA SER A 43 -0.07 14.11 6.03
C SER A 43 -0.69 14.59 4.72
N ARG A 44 -0.22 14.04 3.59
CA ARG A 44 -0.77 14.28 2.25
C ARG A 44 -2.01 13.44 1.92
N GLY A 45 -2.51 12.64 2.85
CA GLY A 45 -3.70 11.79 2.66
C GLY A 45 -3.50 10.61 1.72
N MET A 46 -2.25 10.22 1.41
CA MET A 46 -1.96 9.09 0.52
C MET A 46 -2.02 7.74 1.24
N ILE A 47 -1.87 7.74 2.57
CA ILE A 47 -1.96 6.55 3.42
C ILE A 47 -2.80 6.91 4.63
N ARG A 48 -3.88 6.16 4.85
CA ARG A 48 -4.71 6.26 6.05
C ARG A 48 -3.95 5.73 7.26
N SER A 49 -4.15 6.38 8.41
CA SER A 49 -3.56 5.96 9.67
C SER A 49 -4.59 5.97 10.80
N ASP A 50 -4.59 4.93 11.62
CA ASP A 50 -5.46 4.82 12.78
C ASP A 50 -4.65 4.99 14.08
N PRO A 51 -5.14 5.80 15.03
CA PRO A 51 -4.53 5.86 16.35
C PRO A 51 -4.74 4.52 17.08
N GLU A 52 -3.67 3.97 17.65
CA GLU A 52 -3.77 2.78 18.48
C GLU A 52 -4.34 3.16 19.87
N PRO A 53 -5.36 2.46 20.39
CA PRO A 53 -5.87 2.71 21.74
C PRO A 53 -4.84 2.27 22.79
N GLY A 54 -4.33 3.22 23.59
CA GLY A 54 -3.42 2.92 24.71
C GLY A 54 -2.52 4.10 25.11
N PRO A 55 -1.76 3.96 26.21
CA PRO A 55 -0.79 4.97 26.64
C PRO A 55 0.40 5.00 25.67
N GLY A 56 0.31 5.86 24.67
CA GLY A 56 1.36 6.10 23.69
C GLY A 56 0.79 6.58 22.36
N ARG A 57 1.43 7.56 21.72
CA ARG A 57 0.99 8.10 20.42
C ARG A 57 1.43 7.20 19.26
N ARG A 58 1.15 5.89 19.37
CA ARG A 58 1.41 4.91 18.32
C ARG A 58 0.28 4.96 17.30
N ARG A 59 0.65 4.85 16.02
CA ARG A 59 -0.29 4.85 14.89
C ARG A 59 -0.07 3.58 14.08
N ARG A 60 -1.16 3.06 13.57
CA ARG A 60 -1.17 2.01 12.56
C ARG A 60 -1.47 2.61 11.19
N TYR A 61 -1.05 1.92 10.15
CA TYR A 61 -1.15 2.38 8.77
C TYR A 61 -1.89 1.33 7.95
N ASN A 62 -2.74 1.78 7.06
CA ASN A 62 -3.52 0.90 6.20
C ASN A 62 -2.60 0.20 5.18
N ALA A 63 -2.58 -1.13 5.17
CA ALA A 63 -1.70 -1.91 4.29
C ALA A 63 -2.08 -1.78 2.80
N GLU A 64 -3.37 -1.69 2.47
CA GLU A 64 -3.85 -1.50 1.10
C GLU A 64 -3.33 -0.17 0.51
N ASP A 65 -3.42 0.93 1.25
CA ASP A 65 -2.92 2.22 0.80
C ASP A 65 -1.39 2.18 0.56
N VAL A 66 -0.66 1.48 1.43
CA VAL A 66 0.79 1.26 1.29
C VAL A 66 1.09 0.50 0.00
N GLN A 67 0.34 -0.57 -0.28
CA GLN A 67 0.49 -1.39 -1.48
C GLN A 67 0.14 -0.60 -2.75
N ALA A 68 -1.00 0.10 -2.75
CA ALA A 68 -1.44 0.92 -3.87
C ALA A 68 -0.42 2.02 -4.21
N LEU A 69 0.19 2.63 -3.18
CA LEU A 69 1.24 3.63 -3.37
C LEU A 69 2.51 3.02 -3.98
N LEU A 70 2.90 1.81 -3.54
CA LEU A 70 4.03 1.07 -4.10
C LEU A 70 3.80 0.76 -5.59
N GLU A 71 2.62 0.26 -5.94
CA GLU A 71 2.24 -0.03 -7.32
C GLU A 71 2.24 1.24 -8.19
N ARG A 72 1.68 2.34 -7.69
CA ARG A 72 1.69 3.62 -8.42
C ARG A 72 3.12 4.09 -8.72
N LYS A 73 4.04 3.94 -7.76
CA LYS A 73 5.47 4.24 -7.96
C LYS A 73 6.11 3.32 -9.00
N ALA A 74 5.78 2.03 -8.99
CA ALA A 74 6.31 1.08 -9.97
C ALA A 74 5.86 1.43 -11.40
N ARG A 75 4.59 1.77 -11.58
CA ARG A 75 4.04 2.21 -12.89
C ARG A 75 4.66 3.52 -13.37
N GLY A 76 4.85 4.50 -12.46
CA GLY A 76 5.51 5.76 -12.78
C GLY A 76 6.96 5.59 -13.24
N ARG A 77 7.74 4.75 -12.54
CA ARG A 77 9.12 4.43 -12.96
C ARG A 77 9.18 3.68 -14.29
N GLY A 78 8.22 2.79 -14.55
CA GLY A 78 8.12 2.10 -15.83
C GLY A 78 7.85 3.06 -17.00
N ALA A 79 6.95 4.02 -16.82
CA ALA A 79 6.65 5.04 -17.82
C ALA A 79 7.87 5.95 -18.08
N GLU A 80 8.58 6.36 -17.04
CA GLU A 80 9.80 7.19 -17.16
C GLU A 80 10.95 6.42 -17.87
N ALA A 81 11.11 5.12 -17.57
CA ALA A 81 12.11 4.27 -18.21
C ALA A 81 11.84 4.00 -19.70
N VAL A 82 10.56 3.91 -20.10
CA VAL A 82 10.18 3.78 -21.52
C VAL A 82 10.39 5.11 -22.25
N ALA A 83 10.03 6.24 -21.63
CA ALA A 83 10.27 7.56 -22.21
C ALA A 83 11.77 7.84 -22.40
N SER A 84 12.62 7.37 -21.48
CA SER A 84 14.07 7.56 -21.55
C SER A 84 14.76 6.68 -22.59
N GLN A 85 14.16 5.55 -23.00
CA GLN A 85 14.69 4.64 -24.03
C GLN A 85 14.27 5.02 -25.45
N ALA A 86 13.32 5.94 -25.62
CA ALA A 86 12.80 6.36 -26.91
C ALA A 86 13.45 7.64 -27.48
N MET A 87 14.54 8.12 -26.88
CA MET A 87 15.40 9.22 -27.38
C MET A 87 16.75 8.67 -27.82
#